data_AF-A0A1W6CUF4-F1
#
_entry.id   AF-A0A1W6CUF4-F1
#
_cell.length_a   1.000
_cell.length_b   1.000
_cell.length_c   1.000
_cell.angle_alpha   90.00
_cell.angle_beta   90.00
_cell.angle_gamma   90.00
#
_symmetry.space_group_name_H-M   'P 1'
#
loop_
_entity.id
_entity.type
_entity.pdbx_description
1 polymer ?
#
loop_
_entity_poly.entity_id
_entity_poly.type
_entity_poly.pdbx_seq_one_letter_code
_entity_poly.pdbx_strand_id
1 'polypeptide(L)'
;MSRLGALMAAAICAGAAAPALAATPPYVTVRFDLLSPAGTRCQVPGTAPASGGDLLGRPYLRGLPVDRAVICTAADGRGFGLNTLRDPRDPLAGRVDVIIVDRAGKAVPMVMVQADSQDDPLPIRGNATSLAPAVR
;
A
#
# COMPACT_ATOMS: atom_id res chain seq x y z
N MET A 1 34.84 -47.99 42.19
CA MET A 1 34.48 -46.78 42.94
C MET A 1 35.12 -45.60 42.19
N SER A 2 34.51 -45.17 41.08
CA SER A 2 33.49 -44.12 40.98
C SER A 2 34.05 -42.69 41.03
N ARG A 3 34.28 -42.16 39.82
CA ARG A 3 33.84 -40.85 39.33
C ARG A 3 34.37 -39.60 40.05
N LEU A 4 35.58 -39.17 39.69
CA LEU A 4 35.94 -37.75 39.62
C LEU A 4 36.09 -37.38 38.14
N GLY A 5 35.13 -36.64 37.60
CA GLY A 5 35.19 -36.15 36.23
C GLY A 5 33.89 -35.44 35.89
N ALA A 6 34.02 -34.25 35.29
CA ALA A 6 32.96 -33.36 34.81
C ALA A 6 32.44 -32.31 35.82
N LEU A 7 33.36 -31.48 36.30
CA LEU A 7 33.09 -30.04 36.43
C LEU A 7 33.58 -29.37 35.14
N MET A 8 32.86 -28.32 34.70
CA MET A 8 33.14 -27.46 33.54
C MET A 8 32.74 -27.99 32.16
N ALA A 9 31.55 -27.58 31.72
CA ALA A 9 31.38 -26.59 30.66
C ALA A 9 29.95 -26.65 30.10
N ALA A 10 28.97 -26.19 30.89
CA ALA A 10 27.70 -25.76 30.32
C ALA A 10 27.94 -24.39 29.67
N ALA A 11 28.55 -24.39 28.48
CA ALA A 11 28.55 -23.21 27.61
C ALA A 11 27.13 -23.07 27.08
N ILE A 12 26.33 -22.32 27.82
CA ILE A 12 25.01 -21.86 27.41
C ILE A 12 25.26 -21.04 26.14
N CYS A 13 25.02 -21.63 24.98
CA CYS A 13 24.79 -20.90 23.74
C CYS A 13 23.48 -20.12 23.90
N ALA A 14 23.53 -19.05 24.69
CA ALA A 14 22.60 -17.95 24.61
C ALA A 14 22.94 -17.21 23.30
N GLY A 15 22.64 -17.87 22.18
CA GLY A 15 22.50 -17.18 20.91
C GLY A 15 21.38 -16.19 21.12
N ALA A 16 21.75 -14.93 21.30
CA ALA A 16 20.83 -13.81 21.25
C ALA A 16 20.08 -13.92 19.92
N ALA A 17 18.89 -14.50 19.95
CA ALA A 17 17.88 -14.27 18.94
C ALA A 17 17.53 -12.79 19.09
N ALA A 18 18.31 -11.93 18.40
CA ALA A 18 17.87 -10.58 18.15
C ALA A 18 16.44 -10.69 17.65
N PRO A 19 15.46 -9.96 18.23
CA PRO A 19 14.16 -9.90 17.62
C PRO A 19 14.44 -9.39 16.22
N ALA A 20 14.22 -10.23 15.20
CA ALA A 20 14.18 -9.78 13.84
C ALA A 20 13.14 -8.67 13.87
N LEU A 21 13.58 -7.40 13.79
CA LEU A 21 12.68 -6.28 13.70
C LEU A 21 11.76 -6.65 12.55
N ALA A 22 10.51 -6.95 12.87
CA ALA A 22 9.51 -7.23 11.87
C ALA A 22 9.53 -6.02 10.95
N ALA A 23 10.05 -6.18 9.74
CA ALA A 23 10.05 -5.14 8.74
C ALA A 23 8.61 -4.65 8.66
N THR A 24 8.38 -3.37 8.98
CA THR A 24 7.02 -2.85 9.00
C THR A 24 6.45 -3.09 7.60
N PRO A 25 5.35 -3.86 7.47
CA PRO A 25 4.85 -4.23 6.17
C PRO A 25 4.57 -2.94 5.39
N PRO A 26 4.98 -2.87 4.11
CA PRO A 26 4.85 -1.64 3.36
C PRO A 26 3.37 -1.31 3.21
N TYR A 27 3.03 -0.05 3.46
CA TYR A 27 1.67 0.47 3.31
C TYR A 27 1.63 1.53 2.23
N VAL A 28 0.47 1.57 1.59
CA VAL A 28 0.15 2.54 0.56
C VAL A 28 -0.81 3.56 1.14
N THR A 29 -0.56 4.81 0.82
CA THR A 29 -1.54 5.89 0.96
C THR A 29 -2.09 6.20 -0.42
N VAL A 30 -3.40 6.32 -0.56
CA VAL A 30 -4.05 6.72 -1.80
C VAL A 30 -4.78 8.03 -1.57
N ARG A 31 -4.50 9.03 -2.40
CA ARG A 31 -5.12 10.35 -2.34
C ARG A 31 -5.43 10.88 -3.73
N PHE A 32 -6.35 11.83 -3.80
CA PHE A 32 -6.64 12.57 -5.02
C PHE A 32 -5.85 13.88 -5.05
N ASP A 33 -5.52 14.35 -6.26
CA ASP A 33 -4.97 15.69 -6.42
C ASP A 33 -6.02 16.77 -6.14
N LEU A 34 -5.56 17.99 -5.85
CA LEU A 34 -6.43 19.10 -5.46
C LEU A 34 -7.43 19.53 -6.55
N LEU A 35 -7.20 19.18 -7.81
CA LEU A 35 -8.08 19.52 -8.93
C LEU A 35 -8.95 18.34 -9.38
N SER A 36 -8.82 17.17 -8.77
CA SER A 36 -9.72 16.05 -9.02
C SER A 36 -11.15 16.42 -8.58
N PRO A 37 -12.20 16.02 -9.33
CA PRO A 37 -13.57 16.27 -8.93
C PRO A 37 -13.89 15.73 -7.53
N ALA A 38 -14.65 16.51 -6.75
CA ALA A 38 -15.21 16.06 -5.49
C ALA A 38 -16.35 15.04 -5.74
N GLY A 39 -16.64 14.20 -4.74
CA GLY A 39 -17.71 13.21 -4.82
C GLY A 39 -17.27 11.81 -5.30
N THR A 40 -15.99 11.63 -5.62
CA THR A 40 -15.42 10.30 -5.85
C THR A 40 -15.49 9.45 -4.58
N ARG A 41 -15.79 8.17 -4.74
CA ARG A 41 -15.85 7.21 -3.62
C ARG A 41 -14.94 6.04 -3.93
N CYS A 42 -14.17 5.58 -2.96
CA CYS A 42 -13.28 4.45 -3.12
C CYS A 42 -13.49 3.42 -2.02
N GLN A 43 -13.38 2.16 -2.38
CA GLN A 43 -13.47 1.02 -1.49
C GLN A 43 -12.35 0.04 -1.77
N VAL A 44 -11.94 -0.70 -0.75
CA VAL A 44 -10.92 -1.73 -0.87
C VAL A 44 -11.56 -3.04 -0.42
N PRO A 45 -11.89 -3.95 -1.35
CA PRO A 45 -12.60 -5.18 -1.02
C PRO A 45 -11.90 -5.98 0.08
N GLY A 46 -12.66 -6.49 1.04
CA GLY A 46 -12.15 -7.32 2.13
C GLY A 46 -11.26 -6.59 3.14
N THR A 47 -11.17 -5.25 3.07
CA THR A 47 -10.35 -4.45 3.99
C THR A 47 -11.14 -3.25 4.47
N ALA A 48 -10.98 -2.89 5.75
CA ALA A 48 -11.44 -1.60 6.28
C ALA A 48 -10.22 -0.68 6.40
N PRO A 49 -9.78 -0.01 5.32
CA PRO A 49 -8.68 0.92 5.44
C PRO A 49 -9.04 2.06 6.37
N ALA A 50 -8.03 2.71 6.94
CA ALA A 50 -8.23 4.00 7.57
C ALA A 50 -8.63 5.00 6.47
N SER A 51 -9.92 5.13 6.23
CA SER A 51 -10.51 6.04 5.26
C SER A 51 -10.84 7.36 5.93
N GLY A 52 -10.38 8.45 5.34
CA GLY A 52 -10.76 9.81 5.67
C GLY A 52 -11.23 10.55 4.42
N GLY A 53 -11.64 11.79 4.62
CA GLY A 53 -11.83 12.76 3.56
C GLY A 53 -10.71 13.79 3.59
N ASP A 54 -10.30 14.29 2.42
CA ASP A 54 -9.63 15.59 2.37
C ASP A 54 -10.64 16.73 2.66
N LEU A 55 -10.16 17.97 2.66
CA LEU A 55 -10.99 19.15 2.92
C LEU A 55 -12.10 19.36 1.87
N LEU A 56 -12.02 18.71 0.71
CA LEU A 56 -13.03 18.76 -0.35
C LEU A 56 -13.89 17.47 -0.40
N GLY A 57 -13.80 16.63 0.64
CA GLY A 57 -14.57 15.40 0.75
C GLY A 57 -14.12 14.28 -0.19
N ARG A 58 -12.91 14.38 -0.77
CA ARG A 58 -12.34 13.31 -1.60
C ARG A 58 -11.74 12.21 -0.72
N PRO A 59 -11.77 10.94 -1.16
CA PRO A 59 -11.25 9.84 -0.38
C PRO A 59 -9.75 10.00 -0.13
N TYR A 60 -9.38 9.78 1.12
CA TYR A 60 -7.99 9.68 1.55
C TYR A 60 -7.83 8.35 2.29
N LEU A 61 -7.19 7.38 1.64
CA LEU A 61 -7.04 6.02 2.15
C LEU A 61 -5.62 5.86 2.68
N ARG A 62 -5.46 5.54 3.97
CA ARG A 62 -4.15 5.30 4.60
C ARG A 62 -4.02 3.85 5.04
N GLY A 63 -2.76 3.41 5.12
CA GLY A 63 -2.44 2.10 5.70
C GLY A 63 -2.93 0.94 4.83
N LEU A 64 -3.06 1.14 3.53
CA LEU A 64 -3.50 0.10 2.63
C LEU A 64 -2.41 -0.97 2.51
N PRO A 65 -2.73 -2.25 2.72
CA PRO A 65 -1.80 -3.30 2.38
C PRO A 65 -1.58 -3.27 0.87
N VAL A 66 -0.32 -3.49 0.48
CA VAL A 66 0.07 -3.66 -0.93
C VAL A 66 -0.60 -4.90 -1.52
N ASP A 67 -0.57 -5.02 -2.85
CA ASP A 67 -1.18 -6.11 -3.60
C ASP A 67 -2.71 -6.16 -3.45
N ARG A 68 -3.33 -5.02 -3.16
CA ARG A 68 -4.79 -4.85 -3.13
C ARG A 68 -5.28 -3.97 -4.26
N ALA A 69 -6.45 -4.32 -4.76
CA ALA A 69 -7.20 -3.48 -5.68
C ALA A 69 -7.98 -2.42 -4.90
N VAL A 70 -7.87 -1.17 -5.33
CA VAL A 70 -8.77 -0.08 -4.89
C VAL A 70 -9.78 0.13 -6.00
N ILE A 71 -11.06 0.06 -5.65
CA ILE A 71 -12.17 0.26 -6.59
C ILE A 71 -12.77 1.62 -6.29
N CYS A 72 -12.81 2.49 -7.30
CA CYS A 72 -13.35 3.82 -7.17
C CYS A 72 -14.49 4.07 -8.16
N THR A 73 -15.48 4.83 -7.71
CA THR A 73 -16.53 5.42 -8.54
C THR A 73 -16.32 6.92 -8.55
N ALA A 74 -15.98 7.48 -9.71
CA ALA A 74 -15.84 8.91 -9.93
C ALA A 74 -17.18 9.62 -9.79
N ALA A 75 -17.13 10.95 -9.66
CA ALA A 75 -18.32 11.80 -9.49
C ALA A 75 -19.31 11.73 -10.67
N ASP A 76 -18.81 11.43 -11.87
CA ASP A 76 -19.59 11.23 -13.10
C ASP A 76 -20.21 9.81 -13.21
N GLY A 77 -20.03 8.96 -12.19
CA GLY A 77 -20.53 7.59 -12.16
C GLY A 77 -19.59 6.56 -12.80
N ARG A 78 -18.46 6.98 -13.36
CA ARG A 78 -17.48 6.09 -13.99
C ARG A 78 -16.73 5.26 -12.95
N GLY A 79 -16.63 3.96 -13.18
CA GLY A 79 -15.84 3.04 -12.36
C GLY A 79 -14.41 2.92 -12.84
N PHE A 80 -13.44 2.95 -11.92
CA PHE A 80 -12.05 2.62 -12.22
C PHE A 80 -11.40 1.84 -11.06
N GLY A 81 -10.44 1.00 -11.39
CA GLY A 81 -9.64 0.22 -10.46
C GLY A 81 -8.21 0.73 -10.42
N LEU A 82 -7.60 0.68 -9.25
CA LEU A 82 -6.17 0.89 -9.06
C LEU A 82 -5.58 -0.41 -8.55
N ASN A 83 -4.47 -0.84 -9.14
CA ASN A 83 -3.75 -1.98 -8.64
C ASN A 83 -2.48 -1.52 -7.93
N THR A 84 -2.34 -1.86 -6.65
CA THR A 84 -1.16 -1.50 -5.85
C THR A 84 -0.18 -2.67 -5.77
N LEU A 85 0.07 -3.31 -6.91
CA LEU A 85 0.99 -4.46 -6.98
C LEU A 85 2.40 -4.01 -6.63
N ARG A 86 3.00 -4.71 -5.68
CA ARG A 86 4.42 -4.62 -5.39
C ARG A 86 5.20 -4.99 -6.65
N ASP A 87 6.22 -4.20 -7.00
CA ASP A 87 7.18 -4.67 -7.99
C ASP A 87 8.05 -5.76 -7.33
N PRO A 88 8.02 -7.02 -7.80
CA PRO A 88 8.79 -8.10 -7.19
C PRO A 88 10.31 -7.90 -7.29
N ARG A 89 10.76 -6.96 -8.12
CA ARG A 89 12.18 -6.60 -8.28
C ARG A 89 12.63 -5.55 -7.27
N ASP A 90 11.70 -4.92 -6.56
CA ASP A 90 11.98 -3.86 -5.60
C ASP A 90 11.15 -4.01 -4.31
N PRO A 91 11.77 -4.51 -3.22
CA PRO A 91 11.11 -4.60 -1.92
C PRO A 91 10.92 -3.20 -1.32
N LEU A 92 9.70 -2.66 -1.49
CA LEU A 92 9.16 -1.46 -0.83
C LEU A 92 9.83 -1.10 0.52
N ALA A 93 10.62 -0.01 0.54
CA ALA A 93 11.46 0.34 1.68
C ALA A 93 10.77 1.09 2.85
N GLY A 94 9.51 1.51 2.75
CA GLY A 94 8.90 2.19 3.91
C GLY A 94 7.46 2.65 3.73
N ARG A 95 7.19 3.55 2.79
CA ARG A 95 5.85 4.08 2.49
C ARG A 95 5.74 4.41 1.01
N VAL A 96 4.53 4.31 0.48
CA VAL A 96 4.24 4.74 -0.89
C VAL A 96 2.99 5.60 -0.92
N ASP A 97 3.12 6.78 -1.53
CA ASP A 97 2.01 7.68 -1.79
C ASP A 97 1.57 7.54 -3.25
N VAL A 98 0.31 7.17 -3.44
CA VAL A 98 -0.37 7.10 -4.73
C VAL A 98 -1.28 8.30 -4.86
N ILE A 99 -1.00 9.15 -5.85
CA ILE A 99 -1.77 10.34 -6.17
C ILE A 99 -2.57 10.07 -7.43
N ILE A 100 -3.88 10.18 -7.32
CA ILE A 100 -4.81 10.03 -8.43
C ILE A 100 -5.11 11.43 -8.98
N VAL A 101 -4.88 11.58 -10.29
CA VAL A 101 -5.20 12.78 -11.05
C VAL A 101 -6.38 12.46 -11.96
N ASP A 102 -7.59 12.70 -11.45
CA ASP A 102 -8.83 12.51 -12.20
C ASP A 102 -9.27 13.80 -12.88
N ARG A 103 -9.73 13.70 -14.12
CA ARG A 103 -10.14 14.84 -14.94
C ARG A 103 -11.39 14.47 -15.72
N ALA A 104 -12.33 15.41 -15.80
CA ALA A 104 -13.55 15.23 -16.58
C ALA A 104 -13.23 14.89 -18.04
N GLY A 105 -13.99 13.96 -18.62
CA GLY A 105 -13.81 13.52 -20.00
C GLY A 105 -12.65 12.53 -20.25
N LYS A 106 -11.91 12.13 -19.21
CA LYS A 106 -10.93 11.03 -19.31
C LYS A 106 -11.57 9.72 -18.87
N ALA A 107 -11.32 8.63 -19.62
CA ALA A 107 -11.86 7.32 -19.29
C ALA A 107 -11.20 6.69 -18.05
N VAL A 108 -9.92 6.97 -17.82
CA VAL A 108 -9.18 6.53 -16.63
C VAL A 108 -8.37 7.69 -16.06
N PRO A 109 -8.23 7.79 -14.73
CA PRO A 109 -7.38 8.80 -14.13
C PRO A 109 -5.90 8.48 -14.38
N MET A 110 -5.07 9.51 -14.30
CA MET A 110 -3.62 9.32 -14.23
C MET A 110 -3.23 8.98 -12.80
N VAL A 111 -2.25 8.09 -12.63
CA VAL A 111 -1.74 7.66 -11.33
C VAL A 111 -0.28 8.05 -11.22
N MET A 112 0.05 8.83 -10.19
CA MET A 112 1.43 9.16 -9.84
C MET A 112 1.79 8.40 -8.57
N VAL A 113 2.96 7.78 -8.55
CA VAL A 113 3.47 7.05 -7.39
C VAL A 113 4.70 7.81 -6.88
N GLN A 114 4.72 8.09 -5.59
CA GLN A 114 5.83 8.71 -4.88
C GLN A 114 6.29 7.75 -3.78
N ALA A 115 7.59 7.51 -3.69
CA ALA A 115 8.21 6.73 -2.63
C ALA A 115 9.19 7.63 -1.86
N ASP A 116 9.46 7.30 -0.60
CA ASP A 116 10.34 8.09 0.28
C ASP A 116 11.81 8.11 -0.22
N SER A 117 12.22 7.13 -1.02
CA SER A 117 13.52 7.13 -1.73
C SER A 117 13.35 7.60 -3.17
N GLN A 118 13.90 8.77 -3.48
CA GLN A 118 13.72 9.45 -4.77
C GLN A 118 14.65 8.91 -5.87
N ASP A 119 15.64 8.09 -5.50
CA ASP A 119 16.72 7.61 -6.39
C ASP A 119 16.55 6.15 -6.86
N ASP A 120 15.54 5.43 -6.36
CA ASP A 120 15.27 4.02 -6.69
C ASP A 120 14.03 3.86 -7.60
N PRO A 121 13.95 2.77 -8.40
CA PRO A 121 12.74 2.48 -9.17
C PRO A 121 11.49 2.48 -8.29
N LEU A 122 10.36 2.93 -8.84
CA LEU A 122 9.14 3.02 -8.05
C LEU A 122 8.70 1.61 -7.61
N PRO A 123 8.51 1.37 -6.30
CA PRO A 123 8.29 0.03 -5.78
C PRO A 123 6.84 -0.48 -5.98
N ILE A 124 5.98 0.33 -6.63
CA ILE A 124 4.61 -0.02 -7.05
C ILE A 124 4.39 0.45 -8.49
N ARG A 125 3.75 -0.41 -9.30
CA ARG A 125 3.23 -0.02 -10.61
C ARG A 125 1.85 0.61 -10.45
N GLY A 126 1.80 1.95 -10.39
CA GLY A 126 0.55 2.69 -10.31
C GLY A 126 -0.18 2.71 -11.66
N ASN A 127 -1.03 1.72 -11.90
CA ASN A 127 -1.88 1.67 -13.10
C ASN A 127 -3.35 1.83 -12.69
N ALA A 128 -4.08 2.68 -13.42
CA ALA A 128 -5.53 2.73 -13.37
C ALA A 128 -6.13 1.99 -14.57
N THR A 129 -7.19 1.22 -14.31
CA THR A 129 -7.96 0.54 -15.35
C THR A 129 -9.43 0.94 -15.26
N SER A 130 -10.08 1.08 -16.42
CA SER A 130 -11.53 1.26 -16.43
C SER A 130 -12.18 -0.01 -15.92
N LEU A 131 -13.19 0.13 -15.07
CA LEU A 131 -14.04 -0.99 -14.70
C LEU A 131 -15.23 -1.02 -15.65
N ALA A 132 -15.66 -2.22 -16.05
CA ALA A 132 -16.93 -2.37 -16.73
C ALA A 132 -18.04 -1.81 -15.82
N PRO A 133 -19.08 -1.17 -16.36
CA PRO A 133 -20.24 -0.79 -15.56
C PRO A 133 -20.76 -2.03 -14.86
N ALA A 134 -20.98 -1.95 -13.54
CA ALA A 134 -21.52 -3.05 -12.78
C ALA A 134 -22.86 -3.46 -13.40
N VAL A 135 -22.95 -4.69 -13.91
CA VAL A 135 -24.21 -5.27 -14.36
C VAL A 135 -25.08 -5.39 -13.13
N ARG A 136 -26.18 -4.64 -13.10
CA ARG A 136 -27.17 -4.67 -12.02
C ARG A 136 -28.03 -5.93 -12.10
#